data_AF-A0A7L1N0W6-F1
#
_entry.id   AF-A0A7L1N0W6-F1
#
_cell.length_a   1.000
_cell.length_b   1.000
_cell.length_c   1.000
_cell.angle_alpha   90.00
_cell.angle_beta   90.00
_cell.angle_gamma   90.00
#
_symmetry.space_group_name_H-M   'P 1'
#
loop_
_entity.id
_entity.type
_entity.pdbx_description
1 polymer ?
#
loop_
_entity_poly.entity_id
_entity_poly.type
_entity_poly.pdbx_seq_one_letter_code
_entity_poly.pdbx_strand_id
1 'polypeptide(L)' 'RVTVGSPQVDVVVTTAGGVEEDLIKCLAPTFLGDFSLRGRELRENGINRIGNLLVPNSNYCRFEDWLAPI' A
#
# COMPACT_ATOMS: atom_id res chain seq x y z
N ARG A 1 -18.76 1.95 -10.78
CA ARG A 1 -19.28 1.50 -9.46
C ARG A 1 -18.08 1.06 -8.65
N VAL A 2 -17.81 1.67 -7.50
CA VAL A 2 -16.75 1.20 -6.59
C VAL A 2 -17.38 1.04 -5.21
N THR A 3 -17.20 -0.15 -4.61
CA THR A 3 -17.70 -0.56 -3.28
C THR A 3 -16.45 -0.85 -2.44
N VAL A 4 -16.33 -0.49 -1.17
CA VAL A 4 -17.24 -0.69 -0.01
C VAL A 4 -17.67 0.64 0.65
N GLY A 5 -18.93 0.70 1.09
CA GLY A 5 -19.65 1.93 1.49
C GLY A 5 -21.04 2.06 0.82
N SER A 6 -21.37 1.15 -0.10
CA SER A 6 -22.70 0.99 -0.72
C SER A 6 -23.14 -0.49 -0.60
N PRO A 7 -24.42 -0.80 -0.34
CA PRO A 7 -24.90 -2.14 0.07
C PRO A 7 -25.05 -3.14 -1.09
N GLN A 8 -24.09 -3.17 -2.01
CA GLN A 8 -24.15 -3.97 -3.25
C GLN A 8 -23.41 -5.32 -3.13
N VAL A 9 -22.71 -5.56 -2.03
CA VAL A 9 -21.87 -6.75 -1.82
C VAL A 9 -21.98 -7.22 -0.37
N ASP A 10 -22.15 -8.53 -0.20
CA ASP A 10 -22.29 -9.18 1.11
C ASP A 10 -20.96 -9.71 1.66
N VAL A 11 -20.03 -10.12 0.79
CA VAL A 11 -18.75 -10.72 1.16
C VAL A 11 -17.64 -10.21 0.25
N VAL A 12 -16.47 -9.89 0.84
CA VAL A 12 -15.24 -9.52 0.14
C VAL A 12 -14.16 -10.55 0.46
N VAL A 13 -13.52 -11.10 -0.57
CA VAL A 13 -12.34 -11.98 -0.44
C VAL A 13 -11.17 -11.32 -1.16
N THR A 14 -10.06 -11.13 -0.45
CA THR A 14 -8.84 -10.52 -0.99
C THR A 14 -7.60 -11.09 -0.30
N THR A 15 -6.41 -10.81 -0.83
CA THR A 15 -5.13 -11.21 -0.22
C THR A 15 -4.73 -10.23 0.89
N ALA A 16 -3.72 -10.60 1.69
CA ALA A 16 -3.16 -9.70 2.72
C ALA A 16 -2.81 -8.32 2.15
N GLY A 17 -2.11 -8.28 1.01
CA GLY A 17 -1.75 -7.04 0.30
C GLY A 17 -2.96 -6.13 0.00
N GLY A 18 -4.10 -6.72 -0.35
CA GLY A 18 -5.32 -5.95 -0.62
C GLY A 18 -5.93 -5.29 0.61
N VAL A 19 -5.71 -5.85 1.80
CA VAL A 19 -6.16 -5.26 3.08
C VAL A 19 -5.12 -4.27 3.60
N GLU A 20 -3.86 -4.69 3.71
CA GLU A 20 -2.81 -3.87 4.32
C GLU A 20 -2.53 -2.59 3.52
N GLU A 21 -2.54 -2.65 2.18
CA GLU A 21 -2.30 -1.45 1.38
C GLU A 21 -3.46 -0.46 1.39
N ASP A 22 -4.69 -0.92 1.62
CA ASP A 22 -5.83 -0.01 1.80
C ASP A 22 -5.66 0.80 3.08
N LEU A 23 -5.28 0.13 4.18
CA LEU A 23 -4.98 0.78 5.46
C LEU A 23 -3.77 1.70 5.38
N ILE A 24 -2.67 1.25 4.74
CA ILE A 24 -1.45 2.06 4.58
C ILE A 24 -1.73 3.37 3.82
N LYS A 25 -2.63 3.36 2.83
CA LYS A 25 -3.01 4.57 2.08
C LYS A 25 -3.71 5.62 2.95
N CYS A 26 -4.32 5.23 4.06
CA CYS A 26 -4.87 6.18 5.03
C CYS A 26 -3.79 6.81 5.93
N LEU A 27 -2.62 6.18 6.08
CA LEU A 27 -1.53 6.61 6.97
C LEU A 27 -0.46 7.44 6.26
N ALA A 28 -0.23 7.17 4.97
CA ALA A 28 0.77 7.87 4.17
C ALA A 28 0.50 7.73 2.65
N PRO A 29 0.92 8.71 1.83
CA PRO A 29 0.69 8.69 0.39
C PRO A 29 1.51 7.61 -0.33
N THR A 30 0.94 7.14 -1.45
CA THR A 30 1.63 6.35 -2.49
C THR A 30 1.84 7.24 -3.71
N PHE A 31 2.99 7.11 -4.37
CA PHE A 31 3.38 8.00 -5.47
C PHE A 31 3.36 7.29 -6.82
N LEU A 32 3.15 8.06 -7.88
CA LEU A 32 3.34 7.57 -9.25
C LEU A 32 4.85 7.49 -9.56
N GLY A 33 5.25 6.41 -10.21
CA GLY A 33 6.58 6.16 -10.73
C GLY A 33 6.50 5.49 -12.09
N ASP A 34 7.51 4.67 -12.40
CA ASP A 34 7.64 4.01 -13.70
C ASP A 34 8.08 2.55 -13.53
N PHE A 35 7.63 1.67 -14.45
CA PHE A 35 7.98 0.26 -14.44
C PHE A 35 9.48 0.00 -14.67
N SER A 36 10.16 0.91 -15.37
CA SER A 36 11.57 0.83 -15.75
C SER A 36 12.55 1.27 -14.66
N LEU A 37 12.05 1.80 -13.53
CA LEU A 37 12.90 2.21 -12.41
C LEU A 37 13.72 1.03 -11.87
N ARG A 38 15.03 1.27 -11.70
CA ARG A 38 15.98 0.22 -11.31
C ARG A 38 15.74 -0.21 -9.85
N GLY A 39 15.41 -1.48 -9.66
CA GLY A 39 15.13 -2.04 -8.32
C GLY A 39 16.27 -1.87 -7.32
N ARG A 40 17.52 -1.89 -7.77
CA ARG A 40 18.68 -1.64 -6.91
C ARG A 40 18.65 -0.25 -6.28
N GLU A 41 18.46 0.78 -7.08
CA GLU A 41 18.41 2.16 -6.58
C GLU A 41 17.20 2.37 -5.66
N LEU A 42 16.05 1.82 -6.03
CA LEU A 42 14.86 1.87 -5.19
C LEU A 42 15.11 1.21 -3.83
N ARG A 43 15.75 0.03 -3.79
CA ARG A 43 16.07 -0.67 -2.55
C ARG A 43 17.07 0.09 -1.69
N GLU A 44 18.10 0.68 -2.30
CA GLU A 44 19.10 1.52 -1.63
C GLU A 44 18.46 2.76 -0.99
N ASN A 45 17.40 3.31 -1.61
CA ASN A 45 16.63 4.44 -1.10
C ASN A 45 15.42 4.04 -0.22
N GLY A 46 15.23 2.75 0.06
CA GLY A 46 14.11 2.28 0.88
C GLY A 46 12.73 2.53 0.25
N ILE A 47 12.62 2.40 -1.07
CA ILE A 47 11.38 2.57 -1.83
C ILE A 47 10.95 1.20 -2.39
N ASN A 48 9.70 0.81 -2.11
CA ASN A 48 9.07 -0.38 -2.69
C ASN A 48 8.30 0.01 -3.95
N ARG A 49 8.33 -0.85 -4.98
CA ARG A 49 7.62 -0.61 -6.26
C ARG A 49 6.51 -1.63 -6.46
N ILE A 50 5.32 -1.13 -6.80
CA ILE A 50 4.13 -1.93 -7.14
C ILE A 50 3.68 -1.50 -8.53
N GLY A 51 4.10 -2.23 -9.56
CA GLY A 51 3.89 -1.80 -10.95
C GLY A 51 4.61 -0.47 -11.23
N ASN A 52 3.82 0.58 -11.47
CA ASN A 52 4.26 1.98 -11.63
C ASN A 52 3.96 2.85 -10.40
N LEU A 53 3.71 2.25 -9.23
CA LEU A 53 3.54 2.96 -7.97
C LEU A 53 4.76 2.78 -7.08
N LEU A 54 5.04 3.79 -6.26
CA LEU A 54 6.14 3.83 -5.31
C LEU A 54 5.62 4.04 -3.90
N VAL A 55 6.04 3.16 -2.99
CA VAL A 55 5.68 3.18 -1.57
C VAL A 55 6.96 3.30 -0.75
N PRO A 56 7.21 4.43 -0.08
CA PRO A 56 8.34 4.56 0.84
C PRO A 56 8.25 3.54 1.99
N ASN A 57 9.37 2.94 2.39
CA ASN A 57 9.42 1.98 3.51
C ASN A 57 8.86 2.56 4.81
N SER A 58 9.00 3.88 5.03
CA SER A 58 8.42 4.57 6.18
C SER A 58 6.90 4.40 6.31
N ASN A 59 6.19 4.14 5.20
CA ASN A 59 4.76 3.86 5.22
C ASN A 59 4.47 2.55 5.97
N TYR A 60 5.32 1.53 5.81
CA TYR A 60 5.21 0.27 6.53
C TYR A 60 5.58 0.42 8.01
N CYS A 61 6.57 1.27 8.34
CA CYS A 61 6.87 1.58 9.74
C CYS A 61 5.69 2.26 10.45
N ARG A 62 5.03 3.23 9.78
CA ARG A 62 3.82 3.86 10.34
C ARG A 62 2.67 2.87 10.51
N PHE A 63 2.57 1.90 9.59
CA PHE A 63 1.58 0.84 9.71
C PHE A 63 1.89 -0.08 10.90
N GLU A 64 3.14 -0.44 11.12
CA GLU A 64 3.57 -1.18 12.32
C GLU A 64 3.23 -0.43 13.60
N ASP A 65 3.58 0.86 13.69
CA ASP A 65 3.26 1.71 14.85
C ASP A 65 1.75 1.80 15.12
N TRP A 66 0.95 1.85 14.05
CA TRP A 66 -0.51 1.88 14.13
C TRP A 66 -1.13 0.53 14.50
N LEU A 67 -0.55 -0.58 14.04
CA LEU A 67 -1.05 -1.94 14.26
C LEU A 67 -0.67 -2.50 15.62
N ALA A 68 0.54 -2.23 16.12
CA ALA A 68 1.06 -2.76 17.37
C ALA A 68 0.17 -2.57 18.62
N PRO A 69 -0.57 -1.45 18.81
CA PRO A 69 -1.43 -1.26 19.97
C PRO A 69 -2.83 -1.89 19.86
N ILE A 70 -3.19 -2.50 18.71
CA ILE A 70 -4.49 -3.14 18.46
C ILE A 70 -4.46 -4.59 18.97
#